data_AF-A0A1F9MUI1-F1
#
_entry.id   AF-A0A1F9MUI1-F1
#
_cell.length_a   1.000
_cell.length_b   1.000
_cell.length_c   1.000
_cell.angle_alpha   90.00
_cell.angle_beta   90.00
_cell.angle_gamma   90.00
#
_symmetry.space_group_name_H-M   'P 1'
#
loop_
_entity.id
_entity.type
_entity.pdbx_description
1 polymer ?
#
loop_
_entity_poly.entity_id
_entity_poly.type
_entity_poly.pdbx_seq_one_letter_code
_entity_poly.pdbx_strand_id
1 'polypeptide(L)'
;MNVDAEQRRRRKSPECLSDFQLDCLVVGKTAGDLDTNAQNTWESHIATCELCAQKFSQHKARHEQFWTDLPLPVIASETLMKVERKTKGRKSSWAWFSGAFATAVAAAAIVLAVVSTDPLSEDGMGTRLKGKPSFGVFVKRGSKVFKGESNGNVLAGDRLRFDYTSGEPAFFGIASIDASHAVNQFVPPAGDQPLEVKAASDGVIEGAIELDDTVGTEQIVGAFCPTSFAMAKLLAGMKRLGIAPTTNVKPAAISLDERCTVQVFVLNKVSRLE
;
A
#
# COMPACT_ATOMS: atom_id res chain seq x y z
N MET A 1 -23.78 9.11 -45.86
CA MET A 1 -23.67 7.84 -45.10
C MET A 1 -22.66 8.07 -43.98
N ASN A 2 -23.10 8.03 -42.72
CA ASN A 2 -22.29 8.41 -41.55
C ASN A 2 -21.30 7.30 -41.19
N VAL A 3 -20.02 7.52 -41.49
CA VAL A 3 -18.90 6.61 -41.19
C VAL A 3 -18.81 6.29 -39.69
N ASP A 4 -19.19 7.24 -38.83
CA ASP A 4 -19.21 7.07 -37.37
C ASP A 4 -20.27 6.07 -36.86
N ALA A 5 -21.39 5.92 -37.57
CA ALA A 5 -22.45 4.99 -37.17
C ALA A 5 -22.08 3.54 -37.53
N GLU A 6 -21.38 3.34 -38.66
CA GLU A 6 -20.82 2.05 -39.09
C GLU A 6 -19.69 1.61 -38.13
N GLN A 7 -18.80 2.53 -37.75
CA GLN A 7 -17.74 2.29 -36.77
C GLN A 7 -18.29 1.99 -35.37
N ARG A 8 -19.37 2.65 -34.94
CA ARG A 8 -20.05 2.35 -33.66
C ARG A 8 -20.76 1.00 -33.66
N ARG A 9 -21.28 0.51 -34.79
CA ARG A 9 -21.85 -0.85 -34.89
C ARG A 9 -20.78 -1.93 -34.86
N ARG A 10 -19.61 -1.70 -35.47
CA ARG A 10 -18.46 -2.64 -35.38
C ARG A 10 -17.80 -2.68 -33.99
N ARG A 11 -17.96 -1.62 -33.18
CA ARG A 11 -17.42 -1.52 -31.80
C ARG A 11 -18.06 -2.45 -30.77
N LYS A 12 -19.12 -3.19 -31.11
CA LYS A 12 -19.88 -4.03 -30.16
C LYS A 12 -20.21 -5.42 -30.71
N SER A 13 -19.38 -5.99 -31.58
CA SER A 13 -19.48 -7.43 -31.83
C SER A 13 -18.96 -8.16 -30.57
N PRO A 14 -19.75 -9.06 -29.95
CA PRO A 14 -19.37 -9.78 -28.73
C PRO A 14 -18.16 -10.72 -28.90
N GLU A 15 -17.64 -10.84 -30.13
CA GLU A 15 -16.49 -11.67 -30.48
C GLU A 15 -15.14 -10.95 -30.40
N CYS A 16 -15.11 -9.61 -30.26
CA CYS A 16 -13.87 -8.85 -30.17
C CYS A 16 -13.40 -8.66 -28.72
N LEU A 17 -12.08 -8.59 -28.52
CA LEU A 17 -11.48 -8.37 -27.21
C LEU A 17 -11.86 -7.01 -26.64
N SER A 18 -12.14 -6.99 -25.34
CA SER A 18 -12.32 -5.76 -24.57
C SER A 18 -10.99 -5.04 -24.36
N ASP A 19 -11.04 -3.72 -24.17
CA ASP A 19 -9.84 -2.91 -23.98
C ASP A 19 -9.05 -3.36 -22.71
N PHE A 20 -9.74 -3.87 -21.68
CA PHE A 20 -9.11 -4.49 -20.51
C PHE A 20 -8.30 -5.75 -20.83
N GLN A 21 -8.79 -6.62 -21.72
CA GLN A 21 -8.06 -7.82 -22.13
C GLN A 21 -6.83 -7.48 -22.98
N LEU A 22 -6.92 -6.44 -23.81
CA LEU A 22 -5.78 -5.92 -24.58
C LEU A 22 -4.71 -5.33 -23.65
N ASP A 23 -5.09 -4.58 -22.62
CA ASP A 23 -4.16 -4.05 -21.61
C ASP A 23 -3.47 -5.16 -20.81
N CYS A 24 -4.19 -6.23 -20.44
CA CYS A 24 -3.59 -7.39 -19.77
C CYS A 24 -2.52 -8.07 -20.64
N LEU A 25 -2.76 -8.20 -21.95
CA LEU A 25 -1.77 -8.76 -22.90
C LEU A 25 -0.53 -7.88 -23.05
N VAL A 26 -0.68 -6.55 -23.08
CA VAL A 26 0.45 -5.61 -23.22
C VAL A 26 1.33 -5.59 -21.98
N VAL A 27 0.74 -5.61 -20.78
CA VAL A 27 1.46 -5.53 -19.51
C VAL A 27 2.06 -6.88 -19.07
N GLY A 28 1.62 -7.99 -19.69
CA GLY A 28 2.01 -9.34 -19.28
C GLY A 28 1.53 -9.70 -17.86
N LYS A 29 0.61 -8.91 -17.29
CA LYS A 29 -0.05 -9.17 -16.02
C LYS A 29 -1.49 -9.58 -16.30
N THR A 30 -1.82 -10.74 -15.79
CA THR A 30 -3.16 -11.28 -15.80
C THR A 30 -3.96 -10.63 -14.68
N ALA A 31 -5.24 -10.39 -14.90
CA ALA A 31 -6.18 -10.00 -13.87
C ALA A 31 -6.42 -11.18 -12.91
N GLY A 32 -5.42 -11.53 -12.10
CA GLY A 32 -5.40 -12.70 -11.21
C GLY A 32 -5.48 -14.03 -11.97
N ASP A 33 -4.36 -14.72 -12.18
CA ASP A 33 -4.30 -16.09 -12.71
C ASP A 33 -5.14 -16.38 -13.98
N LEU A 34 -4.84 -15.71 -15.10
CA LEU A 34 -5.34 -16.20 -16.39
C LEU A 34 -4.60 -17.49 -16.77
N ASP A 35 -5.39 -18.54 -16.97
CA ASP A 35 -5.03 -19.78 -17.65
C ASP A 35 -4.26 -19.46 -18.95
N THR A 36 -3.10 -20.09 -19.17
CA THR A 36 -2.28 -20.01 -20.39
C THR A 36 -3.12 -20.21 -21.66
N ASN A 37 -4.21 -20.97 -21.56
CA ASN A 37 -5.16 -21.19 -22.64
C ASN A 37 -5.92 -19.92 -23.07
N ALA A 38 -6.28 -19.05 -22.11
CA ALA A 38 -6.98 -17.80 -22.40
C ALA A 38 -6.06 -16.82 -23.16
N GLN A 39 -4.79 -16.75 -22.78
CA GLN A 39 -3.80 -15.91 -23.47
C GLN A 39 -3.61 -16.38 -24.92
N ASN A 40 -3.39 -17.68 -25.14
CA ASN A 40 -3.24 -18.24 -26.50
C ASN A 40 -4.47 -17.98 -27.38
N THR A 41 -5.67 -18.04 -26.80
CA THR A 41 -6.93 -17.76 -27.51
C THR A 41 -7.00 -16.30 -27.95
N TRP A 42 -6.57 -15.37 -27.10
CA TRP A 42 -6.59 -13.94 -27.42
C TRP A 42 -5.53 -13.57 -28.46
N GLU A 43 -4.33 -14.15 -28.36
CA GLU A 43 -3.26 -13.97 -29.35
C GLU A 43 -3.69 -14.50 -30.74
N SER A 44 -4.33 -15.67 -30.79
CA SER A 44 -4.90 -16.23 -32.02
C SER A 44 -6.00 -15.34 -32.62
N HIS A 45 -6.85 -14.74 -31.77
CA HIS A 45 -7.86 -13.80 -32.23
C HIS A 45 -7.24 -12.51 -32.80
N ILE A 46 -6.19 -11.97 -32.17
CA ILE A 46 -5.48 -10.78 -32.69
C ILE A 46 -4.84 -11.09 -34.05
N ALA A 47 -4.32 -12.30 -34.25
CA ALA A 47 -3.73 -12.71 -35.53
C ALA A 47 -4.75 -12.78 -36.69
N THR A 48 -6.04 -12.94 -36.38
CA THR A 48 -7.11 -13.14 -37.37
C THR A 48 -8.04 -11.92 -37.51
N CYS A 49 -8.07 -11.02 -36.52
CA CYS A 49 -8.93 -9.84 -36.50
C CYS A 49 -8.12 -8.54 -36.65
N GLU A 50 -8.19 -7.92 -37.84
CA GLU A 50 -7.46 -6.69 -38.17
C GLU A 50 -7.81 -5.51 -37.23
N LEU A 51 -9.06 -5.45 -36.76
CA LEU A 51 -9.51 -4.42 -35.81
C LEU A 51 -8.84 -4.58 -34.43
N CYS A 52 -8.75 -5.81 -33.93
CA CYS A 52 -8.09 -6.10 -32.66
C CYS A 52 -6.57 -5.94 -32.79
N ALA A 53 -5.98 -6.28 -33.93
CA ALA A 53 -4.56 -6.02 -34.23
C ALA A 53 -4.23 -4.52 -34.22
N GLN A 54 -5.07 -3.70 -34.85
CA GLN A 54 -4.88 -2.25 -34.86
C GLN A 54 -5.04 -1.63 -33.46
N LYS A 55 -6.01 -2.10 -32.66
CA LYS A 55 -6.14 -1.65 -31.27
C LYS A 55 -4.95 -2.09 -30.43
N PHE A 56 -4.54 -3.35 -30.51
CA PHE A 56 -3.42 -3.86 -29.75
C PHE A 56 -2.12 -3.08 -30.03
N SER A 57 -1.86 -2.71 -31.28
CA SER A 57 -0.70 -1.88 -31.62
C SER A 57 -0.77 -0.47 -31.01
N GLN A 58 -1.96 0.13 -30.92
CA GLN A 58 -2.17 1.42 -30.22
C GLN A 58 -1.91 1.30 -28.72
N HIS A 59 -2.38 0.22 -28.09
CA HIS A 59 -2.13 -0.04 -26.66
C HIS A 59 -0.63 -0.27 -26.39
N LYS A 60 0.04 -1.03 -27.26
CA LYS A 60 1.49 -1.26 -27.18
C LYS A 60 2.29 0.04 -27.35
N ALA A 61 1.94 0.86 -28.34
CA ALA A 61 2.58 2.15 -28.57
C ALA A 61 2.41 3.11 -27.38
N ARG A 62 1.22 3.16 -26.78
CA ARG A 62 0.98 3.97 -25.56
C ARG A 62 1.79 3.47 -24.37
N HIS A 63 1.91 2.15 -24.20
CA HIS A 63 2.74 1.57 -23.15
C HIS A 63 4.22 1.88 -23.37
N GLU A 64 4.74 1.76 -24.59
CA GLU A 64 6.12 2.12 -24.93
C GLU A 64 6.40 3.63 -24.75
N GLN A 65 5.44 4.49 -25.09
CA GLN A 65 5.51 5.94 -24.83
C GLN A 65 5.59 6.24 -23.34
N PHE A 66 4.79 5.56 -22.52
CA PHE A 66 4.87 5.68 -21.06
C PHE A 66 6.28 5.35 -20.52
N TRP A 67 6.94 4.33 -21.08
CA TRP A 67 8.33 3.99 -20.73
C TRP A 67 9.37 5.01 -21.21
N THR A 68 9.07 5.74 -22.29
CA THR A 68 9.99 6.70 -22.91
C THR A 68 9.88 8.09 -22.27
N ASP A 69 8.69 8.47 -21.79
CA ASP A 69 8.41 9.78 -21.18
C ASP A 69 8.70 9.83 -19.67
N LEU A 70 9.20 8.75 -19.06
CA LEU A 70 9.68 8.80 -17.67
C LEU A 70 10.93 9.68 -17.57
N PRO A 71 10.93 10.76 -16.77
CA PRO A 71 12.16 11.38 -16.32
C PRO A 71 12.79 10.47 -15.27
N LEU A 72 13.44 9.38 -15.69
CA LEU A 72 14.26 8.55 -14.80
C LEU A 72 15.52 9.36 -14.46
N PRO A 73 15.74 9.80 -13.20
CA PRO A 73 17.10 10.05 -12.77
C PRO A 73 17.86 8.73 -12.90
N VAL A 74 18.94 8.78 -13.68
CA VAL A 74 19.86 7.68 -13.95
C VAL A 74 20.25 6.98 -12.64
N ILE A 75 19.59 5.88 -12.31
CA ILE A 75 20.14 4.88 -11.38
C ILE A 75 20.98 3.92 -12.23
N ALA A 76 22.01 4.46 -12.88
CA ALA A 76 23.10 3.67 -13.45
C ALA A 76 24.24 3.55 -12.44
N SER A 77 24.00 2.75 -11.41
CA SER A 77 24.99 2.08 -10.56
C SER A 77 24.18 1.46 -9.43
N GLU A 78 23.77 0.20 -9.51
CA GLU A 78 24.55 -0.89 -8.90
C GLU A 78 24.14 -2.28 -9.43
N THR A 79 23.21 -2.37 -10.38
CA THR A 79 22.68 -3.66 -10.86
C THR A 79 23.42 -4.28 -12.04
N LEU A 80 24.45 -3.62 -12.60
CA LEU A 80 25.31 -4.17 -13.66
C LEU A 80 26.66 -4.73 -13.19
N MET A 81 26.91 -4.83 -11.87
CA MET A 81 28.08 -5.55 -11.33
C MET A 81 27.65 -6.76 -10.49
N LYS A 82 26.84 -7.65 -11.07
CA LYS A 82 26.70 -9.02 -10.54
C LYS A 82 26.41 -10.05 -11.63
N VAL A 83 27.07 -9.89 -12.77
CA VAL A 83 27.30 -10.99 -13.71
C VAL A 83 28.81 -11.15 -13.79
N GLU A 84 29.28 -12.40 -13.67
CA GLU A 84 30.69 -12.84 -13.63
C GLU A 84 31.42 -12.77 -12.28
N ARG A 85 31.30 -13.85 -11.50
CA ARG A 85 32.49 -14.64 -11.07
C ARG A 85 32.09 -15.96 -10.39
N LYS A 86 32.08 -17.03 -11.18
CA LYS A 86 32.36 -18.39 -10.70
C LYS A 86 33.27 -19.08 -11.71
N THR A 87 34.57 -19.02 -11.47
CA THR A 87 35.52 -20.11 -11.78
C THR A 87 36.87 -19.88 -11.04
N LYS A 88 37.14 -20.81 -10.11
CA LYS A 88 38.43 -21.37 -9.67
C LYS A 88 39.74 -20.64 -10.00
N GLY A 89 40.60 -20.51 -8.97
CA GLY A 89 42.04 -20.80 -9.14
C GLY A 89 43.05 -19.98 -8.31
N ARG A 90 43.51 -20.59 -7.20
CA ARG A 90 44.91 -20.73 -6.76
C ARG A 90 45.76 -19.49 -6.40
N LYS A 91 46.15 -19.45 -5.11
CA LYS A 91 47.42 -19.01 -4.49
C LYS A 91 48.09 -17.71 -4.98
N SER A 92 48.26 -16.75 -4.07
CA SER A 92 49.61 -16.26 -3.71
C SER A 92 49.56 -15.32 -2.49
N SER A 93 50.40 -15.66 -1.53
CA SER A 93 50.77 -14.90 -0.34
C SER A 93 51.85 -13.88 -0.66
N TRP A 94 51.56 -12.58 -0.54
CA TRP A 94 52.57 -11.52 -0.38
C TRP A 94 51.81 -10.23 -0.06
N ALA A 95 51.56 -9.91 1.21
CA ALA A 95 52.48 -9.17 2.07
C ALA A 95 52.96 -7.87 1.40
N TRP A 96 52.39 -6.72 1.80
CA TRP A 96 53.14 -5.66 2.47
C TRP A 96 52.29 -4.40 2.69
N PHE A 97 52.17 -4.06 3.98
CA PHE A 97 52.28 -2.72 4.57
C PHE A 97 51.47 -1.53 4.05
N SER A 98 50.69 -0.98 4.99
CA SER A 98 50.73 0.39 5.55
C SER A 98 49.30 0.88 5.73
N GLY A 99 48.78 1.05 6.95
CA GLY A 99 49.09 2.07 7.96
C GLY A 99 47.77 2.81 8.20
N ALA A 100 47.04 2.56 9.28
CA ALA A 100 47.14 3.22 10.59
C ALA A 100 47.05 4.76 10.52
N PHE A 101 46.17 5.32 11.39
CA PHE A 101 45.81 6.74 11.63
C PHE A 101 44.74 7.33 10.68
N ALA A 102 43.70 8.08 11.11
CA ALA A 102 43.41 8.73 12.38
C ALA A 102 41.90 8.94 12.64
N THR A 103 41.55 8.82 13.91
CA THR A 103 40.51 9.43 14.75
C THR A 103 39.64 10.61 14.27
N ALA A 104 38.36 10.53 14.70
CA ALA A 104 37.56 11.53 15.44
C ALA A 104 36.55 12.47 14.73
N VAL A 105 35.27 12.21 15.07
CA VAL A 105 34.23 13.14 15.57
C VAL A 105 33.93 14.43 14.77
N ALA A 106 32.75 14.46 14.13
CA ALA A 106 31.80 15.56 14.28
C ALA A 106 30.40 15.12 13.82
N ALA A 107 29.46 15.10 14.76
CA ALA A 107 28.04 15.07 14.51
C ALA A 107 27.58 16.43 13.95
N ALA A 108 26.73 16.44 12.92
CA ALA A 108 25.57 17.34 12.79
C ALA A 108 24.85 17.12 11.45
N ALA A 109 23.56 16.78 11.57
CA ALA A 109 22.46 17.25 10.73
C ALA A 109 22.63 17.23 9.19
N ILE A 110 22.18 16.14 8.57
CA ILE A 110 21.29 16.23 7.39
C ILE A 110 20.11 15.29 7.65
N VAL A 111 19.18 15.78 8.48
CA VAL A 111 17.79 15.33 8.47
C VAL A 111 17.08 16.33 7.57
N LEU A 112 16.90 16.00 6.30
CA LEU A 112 15.75 16.40 5.49
C LEU A 112 15.84 15.74 4.11
N ALA A 113 14.67 15.39 3.58
CA ALA A 113 14.41 14.99 2.20
C ALA A 113 14.79 13.56 1.79
N VAL A 114 14.06 12.58 2.33
CA VAL A 114 13.52 11.50 1.49
C VAL A 114 12.01 11.49 1.67
N VAL A 115 11.40 12.53 1.09
CA VAL A 115 10.02 12.52 0.60
C VAL A 115 10.16 12.54 -0.91
N SER A 116 9.17 11.94 -1.57
CA SER A 116 8.91 11.95 -3.02
C SER A 116 9.44 10.69 -3.73
N THR A 117 8.72 10.05 -4.65
CA THR A 117 7.64 10.52 -5.53
C THR A 117 6.77 9.34 -5.98
N ASP A 118 5.44 9.45 -5.85
CA ASP A 118 4.52 9.02 -6.92
C ASP A 118 3.76 10.28 -7.37
N PRO A 119 3.55 10.48 -8.69
CA PRO A 119 3.36 11.81 -9.24
C PRO A 119 1.95 12.38 -9.04
N LEU A 120 2.00 13.70 -8.83
CA LEU A 120 0.93 14.68 -8.87
C LEU A 120 -0.05 14.44 -10.02
N SER A 121 -1.33 14.32 -9.69
CA SER A 121 -2.41 14.72 -10.59
C SER A 121 -2.69 16.20 -10.33
N GLU A 122 -2.00 17.08 -11.06
CA GLU A 122 -2.48 18.44 -11.27
C GLU A 122 -3.48 18.41 -12.42
N ASP A 123 -4.77 18.42 -12.08
CA ASP A 123 -5.66 19.38 -12.73
C ASP A 123 -6.83 19.72 -11.80
N GLY A 124 -7.01 21.02 -11.60
CA GLY A 124 -7.92 21.58 -10.61
C GLY A 124 -9.38 21.29 -10.96
N MET A 125 -10.02 20.44 -10.14
CA MET A 125 -11.42 20.55 -9.69
C MET A 125 -11.74 19.31 -8.84
N GLY A 126 -11.65 19.45 -7.52
CA GLY A 126 -12.26 18.58 -6.51
C GLY A 126 -12.40 17.10 -6.87
N THR A 127 -11.29 16.39 -7.07
CA THR A 127 -11.33 14.95 -7.30
C THR A 127 -11.66 14.26 -5.98
N ARG A 128 -12.96 14.05 -5.75
CA ARG A 128 -13.46 13.18 -4.69
C ARG A 128 -12.80 11.82 -4.82
N LEU A 129 -11.96 11.42 -3.86
CA LEU A 129 -11.41 10.07 -3.82
C LEU A 129 -12.56 9.07 -3.80
N LYS A 130 -12.59 8.18 -4.79
CA LYS A 130 -13.57 7.12 -4.90
C LYS A 130 -13.21 6.01 -3.91
N GLY A 131 -13.80 6.03 -2.72
CA GLY A 131 -13.59 5.01 -1.71
C GLY A 131 -14.21 5.39 -0.38
N LYS A 132 -14.50 4.40 0.47
CA LYS A 132 -14.75 4.67 1.89
C LYS A 132 -13.41 5.10 2.53
N PRO A 133 -13.43 5.98 3.55
CA PRO A 133 -12.20 6.33 4.24
C PRO A 133 -11.56 5.07 4.86
N SER A 134 -10.22 5.04 4.87
CA SER A 134 -9.44 3.91 5.36
C SER A 134 -8.14 4.38 6.00
N PHE A 135 -7.53 3.52 6.80
CA PHE A 135 -6.20 3.70 7.34
C PHE A 135 -5.31 2.51 6.97
N GLY A 136 -4.01 2.76 6.95
CA GLY A 136 -2.98 1.74 6.81
C GLY A 136 -2.03 1.75 8.01
N VAL A 137 -1.22 0.70 8.08
CA VAL A 137 -0.25 0.50 9.15
C VAL A 137 1.12 0.34 8.51
N PHE A 138 2.09 1.11 8.98
CA PHE A 138 3.50 0.92 8.67
C PHE A 138 4.21 0.39 9.90
N VAL A 139 5.03 -0.63 9.71
CA VAL A 139 5.78 -1.29 10.77
C VAL A 139 7.26 -0.94 10.60
N LYS A 140 7.86 -0.46 11.69
CA LYS A 140 9.31 -0.28 11.79
C LYS A 140 9.90 -1.37 12.67
N ARG A 141 10.86 -2.12 12.12
CA ARG A 141 11.65 -3.15 12.80
C ARG A 141 13.12 -2.86 12.66
N GLY A 142 13.76 -2.41 13.74
CA GLY A 142 15.14 -1.91 13.69
C GLY A 142 15.29 -0.77 12.67
N SER A 143 16.06 -1.00 11.61
CA SER A 143 16.26 -0.05 10.50
C SER A 143 15.27 -0.22 9.33
N LYS A 144 14.46 -1.29 9.31
CA LYS A 144 13.53 -1.57 8.21
C LYS A 144 12.17 -0.94 8.49
N VAL A 145 11.56 -0.34 7.48
CA VAL A 145 10.17 0.12 7.48
C VAL A 145 9.45 -0.55 6.33
N PHE A 146 8.28 -1.12 6.59
CA PHE A 146 7.45 -1.79 5.58
C PHE A 146 5.97 -1.57 5.87
N LYS A 147 5.14 -1.71 4.85
CA LYS A 147 3.68 -1.68 5.02
C LYS A 147 3.23 -2.96 5.72
N GLY A 148 2.48 -2.82 6.80
CA GLY A 148 1.83 -3.93 7.46
C GLY A 148 0.70 -4.49 6.59
N GLU A 149 0.52 -5.79 6.63
CA GLU A 149 -0.59 -6.49 6.00
C GLU A 149 -1.54 -7.00 7.08
N SER A 150 -2.84 -7.02 6.80
CA SER A 150 -3.80 -7.59 7.74
C SER A 150 -3.56 -9.10 7.87
N ASN A 151 -3.56 -9.60 9.10
CA ASN A 151 -3.10 -10.93 9.52
C ASN A 151 -1.58 -11.14 9.35
N GLY A 152 -0.81 -10.08 9.09
CA GLY A 152 0.64 -10.13 9.02
C GLY A 152 1.28 -10.33 10.40
N ASN A 153 2.49 -10.91 10.39
CA ASN A 153 3.26 -11.17 11.60
C ASN A 153 4.10 -9.96 12.02
N VAL A 154 3.99 -9.61 13.29
CA VAL A 154 4.77 -8.55 13.95
C VAL A 154 5.45 -9.09 15.20
N LEU A 155 6.51 -8.40 15.64
CA LEU A 155 7.30 -8.76 16.82
C LEU A 155 7.11 -7.69 17.91
N ALA A 156 7.34 -8.09 19.15
CA ALA A 156 7.50 -7.14 20.25
C ALA A 156 8.60 -6.12 19.94
N GLY A 157 8.37 -4.86 20.31
CA GLY A 157 9.27 -3.74 20.01
C GLY A 157 9.18 -3.19 18.58
N ASP A 158 8.40 -3.82 17.69
CA ASP A 158 8.06 -3.19 16.41
C ASP A 158 7.27 -1.89 16.68
N ARG A 159 7.54 -0.86 15.88
CA ARG A 159 6.87 0.44 16.00
C ARG A 159 5.88 0.66 14.86
N LEU A 160 4.62 0.88 15.20
CA LEU A 160 3.53 1.12 14.27
C LEU A 160 3.35 2.62 14.02
N ARG A 161 3.17 3.01 12.76
CA ARG A 161 2.67 4.32 12.34
C ARG A 161 1.46 4.15 11.45
N PHE A 162 0.54 5.10 11.50
CA PHE A 162 -0.69 5.07 10.73
C PHE A 162 -0.68 6.16 9.66
N ASP A 163 -1.16 5.81 8.48
CA ASP A 163 -1.62 6.73 7.45
C ASP A 163 -3.13 6.61 7.30
N TYR A 164 -3.74 7.57 6.61
CA TYR A 164 -5.16 7.56 6.32
C TYR A 164 -5.46 8.13 4.93
N THR A 165 -6.56 7.65 4.39
CA THR A 165 -7.18 8.15 3.17
C THR A 165 -8.61 8.54 3.51
N SER A 166 -9.01 9.77 3.19
CA SER A 166 -10.38 10.24 3.34
C SER A 166 -10.75 11.20 2.21
N GLY A 167 -11.94 11.01 1.62
CA GLY A 167 -12.46 11.93 0.60
C GLY A 167 -13.06 13.22 1.15
N GLU A 168 -13.39 13.26 2.44
CA GLU A 168 -14.04 14.38 3.13
C GLU A 168 -13.40 14.57 4.52
N PRO A 169 -13.47 15.77 5.14
CA PRO A 169 -13.07 15.93 6.53
C PRO A 169 -13.85 14.99 7.46
N ALA A 170 -13.17 14.42 8.45
CA ALA A 170 -13.78 13.47 9.37
C ALA A 170 -13.14 13.55 10.76
N PHE A 171 -13.84 13.01 11.75
CA PHE A 171 -13.31 12.74 13.07
C PHE A 171 -12.78 11.31 13.10
N PHE A 172 -11.48 11.16 13.37
CA PHE A 172 -10.76 9.91 13.28
C PHE A 172 -10.22 9.46 14.64
N GLY A 173 -10.47 8.20 14.98
CA GLY A 173 -9.93 7.56 16.17
C GLY A 173 -9.41 6.16 15.86
N ILE A 174 -8.32 5.78 16.52
CA ILE A 174 -7.75 4.42 16.46
C ILE A 174 -7.59 3.88 17.88
N ALA A 175 -8.02 2.65 18.08
CA ALA A 175 -7.74 1.87 19.28
C ALA A 175 -7.39 0.44 18.91
N SER A 176 -6.69 -0.28 19.79
CA SER A 176 -6.43 -1.71 19.64
C SER A 176 -7.02 -2.51 20.79
N ILE A 177 -7.25 -3.80 20.54
CA ILE A 177 -7.46 -4.82 21.56
C ILE A 177 -6.50 -5.98 21.28
N ASP A 178 -5.75 -6.38 22.31
CA ASP A 178 -4.78 -7.48 22.21
C ASP A 178 -5.33 -8.81 22.74
N ALA A 179 -4.52 -9.86 22.64
CA ALA A 179 -4.85 -11.20 23.08
C ALA A 179 -5.09 -11.32 24.60
N SER A 180 -4.62 -10.35 25.40
CA SER A 180 -4.94 -10.25 26.83
C SER A 180 -6.27 -9.54 27.10
N HIS A 181 -6.99 -9.14 26.04
CA HIS A 181 -8.19 -8.30 26.06
C HIS A 181 -7.95 -6.89 26.63
N ALA A 182 -6.70 -6.43 26.66
CA ALA A 182 -6.40 -5.04 26.99
C ALA A 182 -6.75 -4.15 25.80
N VAL A 183 -7.49 -3.06 26.07
CA VAL A 183 -7.90 -2.10 25.05
C VAL A 183 -7.05 -0.85 25.19
N ASN A 184 -6.34 -0.49 24.13
CA ASN A 184 -5.39 0.63 24.12
C ASN A 184 -5.85 1.69 23.12
N GLN A 185 -5.80 2.96 23.52
CA GLN A 185 -6.04 4.08 22.62
C GLN A 185 -4.75 4.43 21.89
N PHE A 186 -4.79 4.50 20.55
CA PHE A 186 -3.62 4.86 19.74
C PHE A 186 -3.74 6.27 19.17
N VAL A 187 -4.92 6.64 18.65
CA VAL A 187 -5.15 7.95 18.03
C VAL A 187 -6.46 8.55 18.56
N PRO A 188 -6.41 9.75 19.15
CA PRO A 188 -5.19 10.46 19.58
C PRO A 188 -4.47 9.68 20.71
N PRO A 189 -3.18 9.92 20.98
CA PRO A 189 -2.47 9.24 22.07
C PRO A 189 -2.97 9.63 23.47
N ALA A 190 -3.65 10.76 23.60
CA ALA A 190 -4.24 11.23 24.85
C ALA A 190 -5.51 12.06 24.58
N GLY A 191 -6.36 12.18 25.59
CA GLY A 191 -7.63 12.90 25.50
C GLY A 191 -8.78 12.04 24.96
N ASP A 192 -10.00 12.57 25.10
CA ASP A 192 -11.24 11.86 24.76
C ASP A 192 -11.84 12.30 23.42
N GLN A 193 -11.30 13.36 22.80
CA GLN A 193 -11.80 13.84 21.51
C GLN A 193 -11.01 13.19 20.36
N PRO A 194 -11.66 12.68 19.31
CA PRO A 194 -11.01 12.14 18.13
C PRO A 194 -10.22 13.22 17.39
N LEU A 195 -9.26 12.78 16.60
CA LEU A 195 -8.47 13.67 15.75
C LEU A 195 -9.32 14.16 14.57
N GLU A 196 -9.38 15.47 14.35
CA GLU A 196 -9.94 16.02 13.11
C GLU A 196 -8.95 15.82 11.96
N VAL A 197 -9.37 15.05 10.96
CA VAL A 197 -8.59 14.80 9.75
C VAL A 197 -9.21 15.53 8.56
N LYS A 198 -8.35 16.08 7.69
CA LYS A 198 -8.77 16.70 6.42
C LYS A 198 -8.94 15.61 5.35
N ALA A 199 -9.65 15.94 4.27
CA ALA A 199 -9.61 15.10 3.07
C ALA A 199 -8.17 14.98 2.56
N ALA A 200 -7.69 13.75 2.35
CA ALA A 200 -6.33 13.44 1.92
C ALA A 200 -6.28 12.04 1.31
N SER A 201 -5.40 11.83 0.34
CA SER A 201 -5.09 10.51 -0.23
C SER A 201 -4.14 9.69 0.65
N ASP A 202 -3.29 10.38 1.41
CA ASP A 202 -2.07 9.88 2.04
C ASP A 202 -1.74 10.68 3.32
N GLY A 203 -2.78 11.01 4.09
CA GLY A 203 -2.61 11.76 5.33
C GLY A 203 -1.83 10.95 6.36
N VAL A 204 -0.80 11.54 6.96
CA VAL A 204 0.04 10.85 7.95
C VAL A 204 -0.41 11.23 9.36
N ILE A 205 -0.54 10.23 10.23
CA ILE A 205 -0.75 10.45 11.66
C ILE A 205 0.62 10.54 12.35
N GLU A 206 0.85 11.65 13.05
CA GLU A 206 2.07 11.84 13.81
C GLU A 206 2.19 10.86 14.99
N GLY A 207 3.44 10.51 15.31
CA GLY A 207 3.75 9.56 16.36
C GLY A 207 4.06 8.15 15.85
N ALA A 208 4.28 7.25 16.81
CA ALA A 208 4.41 5.83 16.59
C ALA A 208 4.08 5.08 17.89
N ILE A 209 3.44 3.94 17.79
CA ILE A 209 3.11 3.05 18.90
C ILE A 209 4.12 1.90 18.93
N GLU A 210 4.72 1.62 20.07
CA GLU A 210 5.59 0.45 20.23
C GLU A 210 4.77 -0.74 20.72
N LEU A 211 4.92 -1.88 20.04
CA LEU A 211 4.22 -3.11 20.42
C LEU A 211 4.87 -3.75 21.65
N ASP A 212 4.02 -4.17 22.58
CA ASP A 212 4.42 -4.90 23.78
C ASP A 212 4.80 -6.36 23.47
N ASP A 213 5.14 -7.11 24.52
CA ASP A 213 5.50 -8.52 24.45
C ASP A 213 4.29 -9.47 24.52
N THR A 214 3.06 -8.95 24.50
CA THR A 214 1.83 -9.74 24.50
C THR A 214 1.70 -10.50 23.18
N VAL A 215 2.02 -11.80 23.20
CA VAL A 215 1.90 -12.68 22.04
C VAL A 215 0.44 -13.01 21.74
N GLY A 216 0.09 -13.01 20.47
CA GLY A 216 -1.24 -13.39 19.98
C GLY A 216 -1.83 -12.36 19.02
N THR A 217 -3.13 -12.50 18.77
CA THR A 217 -3.86 -11.61 17.87
C THR A 217 -4.04 -10.23 18.50
N GLU A 218 -3.73 -9.20 17.71
CA GLU A 218 -4.06 -7.81 18.01
C GLU A 218 -4.96 -7.27 16.92
N GLN A 219 -6.09 -6.68 17.32
CA GLN A 219 -7.02 -6.02 16.41
C GLN A 219 -6.98 -4.53 16.62
N ILE A 220 -6.61 -3.82 15.56
CA ILE A 220 -6.61 -2.37 15.50
C ILE A 220 -7.89 -1.94 14.79
N VAL A 221 -8.69 -1.11 15.44
CA VAL A 221 -9.95 -0.59 14.93
C VAL A 221 -9.79 0.91 14.69
N GLY A 222 -9.96 1.32 13.43
CA GLY A 222 -10.04 2.72 13.02
C GLY A 222 -11.48 3.12 12.74
N ALA A 223 -11.90 4.27 13.26
CA ALA A 223 -13.24 4.80 13.07
C ALA A 223 -13.18 6.21 12.48
N PHE A 224 -13.86 6.41 11.34
CA PHE A 224 -14.03 7.70 10.68
C PHE A 224 -15.50 8.13 10.79
N CYS A 225 -15.77 9.20 11.51
CA CYS A 225 -17.12 9.69 11.75
C CYS A 225 -17.33 11.11 11.18
N PRO A 226 -18.52 11.43 10.63
CA PRO A 226 -18.81 12.78 10.13
C PRO A 226 -19.02 13.81 11.27
N THR A 227 -19.24 13.34 12.50
CA THR A 227 -19.40 14.16 13.70
C THR A 227 -18.47 13.67 14.79
N SER A 228 -18.01 14.58 15.67
CA SER A 228 -17.17 14.20 16.80
C SER A 228 -17.85 13.15 17.68
N PHE A 229 -17.05 12.28 18.26
CA PHE A 229 -17.47 11.23 19.20
C PHE A 229 -16.53 11.24 20.42
N ALA A 230 -16.83 10.45 21.44
CA ALA A 230 -15.93 10.27 22.58
C ALA A 230 -15.09 9.01 22.36
N MET A 231 -13.76 9.09 22.49
CA MET A 231 -12.88 7.93 22.40
C MET A 231 -13.26 6.88 23.43
N ALA A 232 -13.72 7.28 24.61
CA ALA A 232 -14.27 6.40 25.63
C ALA A 232 -15.40 5.50 25.11
N LYS A 233 -16.24 5.96 24.16
CA LYS A 233 -17.28 5.12 23.53
C LYS A 233 -16.67 4.04 22.65
N LEU A 234 -15.67 4.38 21.84
CA LEU A 234 -14.95 3.42 21.00
C LEU A 234 -14.26 2.36 21.87
N LEU A 235 -13.51 2.78 22.90
CA LEU A 235 -12.81 1.88 23.81
C LEU A 235 -13.77 0.96 24.56
N ALA A 236 -14.87 1.50 25.12
CA ALA A 236 -15.88 0.69 25.79
C ALA A 236 -16.60 -0.26 24.82
N GLY A 237 -16.87 0.19 23.59
CA GLY A 237 -17.44 -0.64 22.52
C GLY A 237 -16.55 -1.82 22.16
N MET A 238 -15.25 -1.58 21.95
CA MET A 238 -14.26 -2.63 21.70
C MET A 238 -14.12 -3.58 22.88
N LYS A 239 -14.09 -3.06 24.11
CA LYS A 239 -14.03 -3.90 25.31
C LYS A 239 -15.23 -4.84 25.44
N ARG A 240 -16.43 -4.38 25.09
CA ARG A 240 -17.65 -5.21 25.08
C ARG A 240 -17.64 -6.24 23.95
N LEU A 241 -17.14 -5.86 22.77
CA LEU A 241 -17.09 -6.74 21.61
C LEU A 241 -16.00 -7.82 21.75
N GLY A 242 -14.90 -7.49 22.42
CA GLY A 242 -13.68 -8.30 22.41
C GLY A 242 -12.98 -8.29 21.05
N ILE A 243 -12.08 -9.25 20.86
CA ILE A 243 -11.51 -9.53 19.53
C ILE A 243 -12.66 -10.04 18.64
N ALA A 244 -13.01 -9.26 17.63
CA ALA A 244 -14.09 -9.58 16.71
C ALA A 244 -13.71 -10.79 15.84
N PRO A 245 -14.62 -11.74 15.60
CA PRO A 245 -14.36 -12.88 14.71
C PRO A 245 -14.30 -12.48 13.23
N THR A 246 -14.65 -11.24 12.89
CA THR A 246 -14.69 -10.74 11.50
C THR A 246 -14.12 -9.33 11.43
N THR A 247 -13.63 -8.95 10.26
CA THR A 247 -13.15 -7.59 9.98
C THR A 247 -14.28 -6.60 9.64
N ASN A 248 -15.51 -7.08 9.44
CA ASN A 248 -16.67 -6.26 9.10
C ASN A 248 -17.49 -5.91 10.37
N VAL A 249 -16.96 -5.00 11.18
CA VAL A 249 -17.62 -4.53 12.40
C VAL A 249 -18.55 -3.36 12.07
N LYS A 250 -19.83 -3.50 12.40
CA LYS A 250 -20.80 -2.41 12.27
C LYS A 250 -20.52 -1.31 13.32
N PRO A 251 -20.65 -0.02 12.99
CA PRO A 251 -20.44 1.07 13.95
C PRO A 251 -21.27 0.94 15.23
N ALA A 252 -22.54 0.55 15.10
CA ALA A 252 -23.43 0.37 16.25
C ALA A 252 -22.96 -0.72 17.23
N ALA A 253 -22.24 -1.75 16.76
CA ALA A 253 -21.71 -2.81 17.63
C ALA A 253 -20.70 -2.25 18.64
N ILE A 254 -19.95 -1.22 18.25
CA ILE A 254 -18.97 -0.51 19.07
C ILE A 254 -19.45 0.87 19.54
N SER A 255 -20.78 1.07 19.63
CA SER A 255 -21.41 2.29 20.16
C SER A 255 -21.11 3.58 19.39
N LEU A 256 -20.86 3.48 18.08
CA LEU A 256 -20.69 4.63 17.18
C LEU A 256 -21.94 4.87 16.31
N ASP A 257 -22.06 6.08 15.76
CA ASP A 257 -23.10 6.48 14.81
C ASP A 257 -23.01 5.60 13.53
N GLU A 258 -24.14 5.21 12.96
CA GLU A 258 -24.19 4.32 11.80
C GLU A 258 -23.57 4.93 10.53
N ARG A 259 -23.42 6.25 10.48
CA ARG A 259 -22.72 6.97 9.41
C ARG A 259 -21.20 6.90 9.54
N CYS A 260 -20.68 6.43 10.66
CA CYS A 260 -19.25 6.18 10.80
C CYS A 260 -18.82 5.03 9.89
N THR A 261 -17.63 5.15 9.32
CA THR A 261 -16.94 4.03 8.67
C THR A 261 -15.97 3.42 9.68
N VAL A 262 -16.07 2.10 9.87
CA VAL A 262 -15.20 1.34 10.76
C VAL A 262 -14.38 0.38 9.92
N GLN A 263 -13.07 0.37 10.16
CA GLN A 263 -12.13 -0.58 9.56
C GLN A 263 -11.42 -1.33 10.66
N VAL A 264 -11.29 -2.64 10.49
CA VAL A 264 -10.53 -3.51 11.38
C VAL A 264 -9.28 -3.98 10.64
N PHE A 265 -8.13 -3.84 11.30
CA PHE A 265 -6.84 -4.31 10.84
C PHE A 265 -6.29 -5.31 11.87
N VAL A 266 -5.95 -6.51 11.42
CA VAL A 266 -5.49 -7.58 12.32
C VAL A 266 -3.98 -7.73 12.21
N LEU A 267 -3.30 -7.89 13.33
CA LEU A 267 -1.89 -8.24 13.42
C LEU A 267 -1.71 -9.48 14.27
N ASN A 268 -0.72 -10.30 13.93
CA ASN A 268 -0.34 -11.47 14.72
C ASN A 268 1.01 -11.18 15.38
N LYS A 269 1.00 -10.89 16.69
CA LYS A 269 2.21 -10.76 17.50
C LYS A 269 2.79 -12.15 17.75
N VAL A 270 3.99 -12.41 17.25
CA VAL A 270 4.71 -13.69 17.40
C VAL A 270 6.01 -13.48 18.16
N SER A 271 6.48 -14.52 18.86
CA SER A 271 7.75 -14.45 19.61
C SER A 271 9.00 -14.51 18.70
N ARG A 272 8.85 -15.07 17.49
CA ARG A 272 9.88 -15.17 16.45
C ARG A 272 9.21 -15.34 15.08
N LEU A 273 9.85 -14.82 14.04
CA LEU A 273 9.47 -15.14 12.65
C LEU A 273 10.09 -16.47 12.23
N GLU A 274 9.29 -17.32 11.59
CA GLU A 274 9.75 -18.56 10.94
C GLU A 274 10.46 -18.29 9.61
#